data_AF-A0A7S4AMD2-F1
#
_entry.id   AF-A0A7S4AMD2-F1
#
_cell.length_a   1.000
_cell.length_b   1.000
_cell.length_c   1.000
_cell.angle_alpha   90.00
_cell.angle_beta   90.00
_cell.angle_gamma   90.00
#
_symmetry.space_group_name_H-M   'P 1'
#
loop_
_entity.id
_entity.type
_entity.pdbx_description
1 polymer ?
#
loop_
_entity_poly.entity_id
_entity_poly.type
_entity_poly.pdbx_seq_one_letter_code
_entity_poly.pdbx_strand_id
1 'polypeptide(L)'
;MGITQTLSVASASTSTSASTSTSTSTSNTMINPLSIQEGQAPNLPSIIVEDKELEASRKIYGGKGDGKHLGGFTNIDMHGISPAVWKHAVEKWTVQSVLDVGCGKGTSTSWFYTHGVRTQCVEGSHDAIEQSMVPDKSLLVEHDFSRGPWWPGQTFDAVWSVEFLEHVNLQFHYNYVSAFRKAAIIMVSSSRWGGWHHVEVHQDPWWIQKYESYGFRYSKELTDEIRGVAKSEKAGNTIFPVNGEPFGAQHIFMSMKVFINPVVAALPEHAHLFGELGCFTDYGKPNRKCGTPTQPEEESSITEAALETPLDPSFFPLVLTDAQDQAWYDIVKANIGNDTETPKE
;
A
#
# COMPACT_ATOMS: atom_id res chain seq x y z
N MET A 1 -23.63 11.26 97.86
CA MET A 1 -24.42 10.01 97.90
C MET A 1 -25.35 10.01 96.70
N GLY A 2 -25.42 8.90 95.96
CA GLY A 2 -26.53 8.62 95.03
C GLY A 2 -26.30 8.92 93.54
N ILE A 3 -25.60 7.99 92.88
CA ILE A 3 -25.79 7.46 91.51
C ILE A 3 -26.71 8.28 90.58
N THR A 4 -26.15 8.78 89.46
CA THR A 4 -26.92 9.32 88.33
C THR A 4 -26.66 8.48 87.08
N GLN A 5 -27.71 7.81 86.59
CA GLN A 5 -27.77 7.11 85.31
C GLN A 5 -28.14 8.11 84.21
N THR A 6 -27.35 8.17 83.14
CA THR A 6 -27.63 8.97 81.93
C THR A 6 -28.12 8.08 80.80
N LEU A 7 -29.29 8.42 80.26
CA LEU A 7 -29.94 7.77 79.12
C LEU A 7 -29.48 8.40 77.79
N SER A 8 -29.37 7.51 76.80
CA SER A 8 -28.96 7.69 75.41
C SER A 8 -30.04 8.35 74.55
N VAL A 9 -29.65 9.27 73.67
CA VAL A 9 -30.20 9.44 72.31
C VAL A 9 -29.07 9.97 71.40
N ALA A 10 -28.65 9.20 70.40
CA ALA A 10 -27.68 9.62 69.39
C ALA A 10 -28.35 9.72 68.01
N SER A 11 -28.32 10.92 67.41
CA SER A 11 -28.84 11.23 66.08
C SER A 11 -27.80 10.96 65.00
N ALA A 12 -28.20 10.21 63.98
CA ALA A 12 -27.36 9.83 62.83
C ALA A 12 -27.03 11.02 61.92
N SER A 13 -25.74 11.17 61.57
CA SER A 13 -25.25 12.07 60.54
C SER A 13 -24.75 11.26 59.33
N THR A 14 -25.33 11.55 58.18
CA THR A 14 -25.17 10.89 56.89
C THR A 14 -23.77 11.11 56.28
N SER A 15 -23.20 10.03 55.75
CA SER A 15 -21.95 9.99 55.00
C SER A 15 -22.19 10.29 53.51
N THR A 16 -21.54 11.33 52.97
CA THR A 16 -21.46 11.57 51.52
C THR A 16 -20.03 11.34 51.05
N SER A 17 -19.86 10.28 50.25
CA SER A 17 -18.64 9.90 49.56
C SER A 17 -18.28 10.91 48.46
N ALA A 18 -17.04 11.41 48.50
CA ALA A 18 -16.47 12.23 47.44
C ALA A 18 -16.19 11.37 46.19
N SER A 19 -16.94 11.61 45.12
CA SER A 19 -16.62 11.10 43.79
C SER A 19 -15.70 12.09 43.09
N THR A 20 -14.42 11.73 42.96
CA THR A 20 -13.44 12.46 42.15
C THR A 20 -13.80 12.31 40.67
N SER A 21 -14.52 13.29 40.12
CA SER A 21 -14.74 13.41 38.68
C SER A 21 -13.48 13.98 38.05
N THR A 22 -12.60 13.12 37.55
CA THR A 22 -11.51 13.49 36.66
C THR A 22 -12.14 13.97 35.34
N SER A 23 -12.35 15.28 35.22
CA SER A 23 -12.69 15.90 33.95
C SER A 23 -11.47 15.79 33.03
N THR A 24 -11.45 14.80 32.16
CA THR A 24 -10.54 14.76 31.02
C THR A 24 -10.80 16.01 30.20
N SER A 25 -9.85 16.94 30.23
CA SER A 25 -9.81 18.07 29.31
C SER A 25 -9.76 17.51 27.90
N THR A 26 -10.86 17.60 27.17
CA THR A 26 -10.84 17.48 25.72
C THR A 26 -10.05 18.66 25.20
N SER A 27 -8.73 18.48 25.08
CA SER A 27 -7.92 19.39 24.28
C SER A 27 -8.54 19.38 22.90
N ASN A 28 -9.06 20.53 22.50
CA ASN A 28 -9.53 20.79 21.16
C ASN A 28 -8.27 20.87 20.28
N THR A 29 -7.62 19.72 20.07
CA THR A 29 -6.45 19.59 19.22
C THR A 29 -6.96 19.92 17.83
N MET A 30 -6.51 21.03 17.25
CA MET A 30 -6.78 21.29 15.84
C MET A 30 -6.16 20.12 15.07
N ILE A 31 -7.02 19.20 14.61
CA ILE A 31 -6.59 18.07 13.80
C ILE A 31 -6.14 18.67 12.48
N ASN A 32 -4.83 18.67 12.24
CA ASN A 32 -4.31 18.99 10.92
C ASN A 32 -4.80 17.89 9.97
N PRO A 33 -5.69 18.19 8.99
CA PRO A 33 -6.21 17.17 8.09
C PRO A 33 -5.13 16.56 7.18
N LEU A 34 -3.93 17.15 7.17
CA LEU A 34 -2.76 16.70 6.42
C LEU A 34 -1.71 15.99 7.28
N SER A 35 -1.86 15.91 8.61
CA SER A 35 -0.88 15.20 9.46
C SER A 35 -0.94 13.69 9.25
N ILE A 36 0.17 13.02 9.54
CA ILE A 36 0.23 11.56 9.60
C ILE A 36 -0.59 11.10 10.80
N GLN A 37 -1.52 10.18 10.58
CA GLN A 37 -2.30 9.60 11.67
C GLN A 37 -1.41 8.72 12.55
N GLU A 38 -1.48 8.96 13.86
CA GLU A 38 -0.81 8.14 14.88
C GLU A 38 -1.51 6.79 15.05
N GLY A 39 -0.72 5.77 15.43
CA GLY A 39 -1.22 4.43 15.69
C GLY A 39 -1.85 3.76 14.48
N GLN A 40 -2.61 2.70 14.75
CA GLN A 40 -3.34 1.91 13.76
C GLN A 40 -4.84 2.13 13.94
N ALA A 41 -5.56 2.34 12.84
CA ALA A 41 -7.02 2.40 12.87
C ALA A 41 -7.64 1.02 13.14
N PRO A 42 -8.80 0.95 13.82
CA PRO A 42 -9.53 -0.31 13.92
C PRO A 42 -9.97 -0.79 12.53
N ASN A 43 -9.82 -2.08 12.27
CA ASN A 43 -10.31 -2.69 11.04
C ASN A 43 -11.84 -2.78 11.10
N LEU A 44 -12.50 -2.59 9.95
CA LEU A 44 -13.96 -2.68 9.81
C LEU A 44 -14.22 -3.64 8.65
N PRO A 45 -14.25 -4.97 8.91
CA PRO A 45 -14.45 -5.98 7.87
C PRO A 45 -15.71 -5.72 7.05
N SER A 46 -15.86 -6.36 5.90
CA SER A 46 -17.13 -6.26 5.18
C SER A 46 -18.28 -6.85 5.98
N ILE A 47 -19.51 -6.45 5.65
CA ILE A 47 -20.70 -7.10 6.18
C ILE A 47 -21.10 -8.17 5.18
N ILE A 48 -21.18 -9.43 5.62
CA ILE A 48 -21.60 -10.55 4.76
C ILE A 48 -23.08 -10.38 4.40
N VAL A 49 -23.37 -10.43 3.10
CA VAL A 49 -24.71 -10.28 2.53
C VAL A 49 -25.10 -11.55 1.77
N GLU A 50 -26.27 -12.10 2.08
CA GLU A 50 -26.88 -13.15 1.27
C GLU A 50 -27.78 -12.53 0.19
N ASP A 51 -27.25 -12.34 -1.02
CA ASP A 51 -28.00 -11.80 -2.17
C ASP A 51 -27.80 -12.68 -3.40
N LYS A 52 -28.74 -13.60 -3.63
CA LYS A 52 -28.66 -14.55 -4.76
C LYS A 52 -28.71 -13.87 -6.13
N GLU A 53 -29.38 -12.73 -6.25
CA GLU A 53 -29.44 -12.00 -7.52
C GLU A 53 -28.10 -11.33 -7.83
N LEU A 54 -27.47 -10.73 -6.81
CA LEU A 54 -26.12 -10.20 -6.92
C LEU A 54 -25.13 -11.30 -7.30
N GLU A 55 -25.14 -12.43 -6.59
CA GLU A 55 -24.26 -13.57 -6.87
C GLU A 55 -24.41 -14.05 -8.32
N ALA A 56 -25.64 -14.18 -8.81
CA ALA A 56 -25.89 -14.56 -10.21
C ALA A 56 -25.38 -13.52 -11.21
N SER A 57 -25.33 -12.24 -10.83
CA SER A 57 -24.89 -11.14 -11.71
C SER A 57 -23.38 -10.97 -11.82
N ARG A 58 -22.60 -11.54 -10.88
CA ARG A 58 -21.13 -11.41 -10.81
C ARG A 58 -20.36 -12.06 -11.96
N LYS A 59 -20.98 -12.98 -12.72
CA LYS A 59 -20.38 -13.65 -13.90
C LYS A 59 -18.99 -14.25 -13.61
N ILE A 60 -17.92 -13.57 -14.04
CA ILE A 60 -16.52 -14.00 -13.89
C ILE A 60 -15.84 -13.41 -12.65
N TYR A 61 -16.50 -12.46 -11.97
CA TYR A 61 -15.97 -11.80 -10.80
C TYR A 61 -16.30 -12.60 -9.55
N GLY A 62 -15.34 -12.69 -8.63
CA GLY A 62 -15.56 -13.13 -7.27
C GLY A 62 -16.34 -12.10 -6.44
N GLY A 63 -16.33 -12.31 -5.13
CA GLY A 63 -17.04 -11.48 -4.15
C GLY A 63 -18.25 -12.17 -3.56
N LYS A 64 -18.19 -13.49 -3.40
CA LYS A 64 -19.27 -14.27 -2.81
C LYS A 64 -19.54 -13.82 -1.39
N GLY A 65 -20.77 -13.37 -1.14
CA GLY A 65 -21.17 -12.87 0.18
C GLY A 65 -20.76 -11.42 0.43
N ASP A 66 -20.11 -10.76 -0.53
CA ASP A 66 -19.78 -9.35 -0.44
C ASP A 66 -20.96 -8.47 -0.82
N GLY A 67 -21.05 -7.32 -0.17
CA GLY A 67 -21.92 -6.23 -0.61
C GLY A 67 -21.60 -5.79 -2.05
N LYS A 68 -22.63 -5.31 -2.76
CA LYS A 68 -22.55 -4.85 -4.17
C LYS A 68 -21.45 -3.79 -4.40
N HIS A 69 -21.12 -2.98 -3.39
CA HIS A 69 -20.14 -1.90 -3.51
C HIS A 69 -18.68 -2.36 -3.55
N LEU A 70 -18.37 -3.61 -3.15
CA LEU A 70 -16.99 -4.09 -3.02
C LEU A 70 -16.33 -4.51 -4.34
N GLY A 71 -16.98 -4.31 -5.49
CA GLY A 71 -16.34 -4.46 -6.80
C GLY A 71 -16.09 -5.89 -7.26
N GLY A 72 -15.73 -6.81 -6.35
CA GLY A 72 -15.27 -8.16 -6.70
C GLY A 72 -13.85 -8.17 -7.24
N PHE A 73 -13.39 -9.34 -7.68
CA PHE A 73 -12.04 -9.56 -8.21
C PHE A 73 -12.06 -10.63 -9.31
N THR A 74 -11.02 -10.71 -10.13
CA THR A 74 -10.81 -11.84 -11.06
C THR A 74 -9.78 -12.81 -10.48
N ASN A 75 -9.71 -14.04 -11.02
CA ASN A 75 -8.76 -15.05 -10.52
C ASN A 75 -7.30 -14.59 -10.66
N ILE A 76 -6.99 -13.98 -11.82
CA ILE A 76 -5.75 -13.25 -12.07
C ILE A 76 -6.03 -12.17 -13.12
N ASP A 77 -5.45 -10.99 -12.93
CA ASP A 77 -5.51 -9.89 -13.90
C ASP A 77 -4.11 -9.55 -14.42
N MET A 78 -3.79 -10.06 -15.62
CA MET A 78 -2.51 -9.80 -16.27
C MET A 78 -2.28 -8.32 -16.63
N HIS A 79 -3.34 -7.51 -16.67
CA HIS A 79 -3.24 -6.08 -16.95
C HIS A 79 -2.81 -5.26 -15.73
N GLY A 80 -3.02 -5.77 -14.51
CA GLY A 80 -2.60 -5.16 -13.25
C GLY A 80 -1.25 -5.66 -12.72
N ILE A 81 -0.69 -6.70 -13.34
CA ILE A 81 0.58 -7.31 -12.95
C ILE A 81 1.74 -6.70 -13.75
N SER A 82 2.78 -6.23 -13.04
CA SER A 82 3.99 -5.69 -13.67
C SER A 82 5.24 -5.85 -12.79
N PRO A 83 5.90 -7.03 -12.79
CA PRO A 83 7.16 -7.25 -12.07
C PRO A 83 8.25 -6.26 -12.46
N ALA A 84 8.33 -5.83 -13.72
CA ALA A 84 9.30 -4.83 -14.14
C ALA A 84 9.12 -3.50 -13.37
N VAL A 85 7.89 -3.06 -13.14
CA VAL A 85 7.59 -1.85 -12.38
C VAL A 85 7.91 -2.04 -10.89
N TRP A 86 7.60 -3.20 -10.33
CA TRP A 86 7.91 -3.49 -8.93
C TRP A 86 9.42 -3.55 -8.68
N LYS A 87 10.17 -4.22 -9.57
CA LYS A 87 11.64 -4.24 -9.56
C LYS A 87 12.21 -2.83 -9.70
N HIS A 88 11.68 -2.02 -10.61
CA HIS A 88 12.11 -0.64 -10.78
C HIS A 88 11.93 0.19 -9.51
N ALA A 89 10.79 0.10 -8.84
CA ALA A 89 10.56 0.82 -7.59
C ALA A 89 11.56 0.40 -6.49
N VAL A 90 11.87 -0.90 -6.39
CA VAL A 90 12.84 -1.41 -5.40
C VAL A 90 14.28 -1.02 -5.75
N GLU A 91 14.68 -1.17 -7.01
CA GLU A 91 16.07 -1.02 -7.44
C GLU A 91 16.48 0.43 -7.73
N LYS A 92 15.55 1.27 -8.21
CA LYS A 92 15.82 2.66 -8.62
C LYS A 92 15.33 3.66 -7.61
N TRP A 93 14.16 3.43 -7.03
CA TRP A 93 13.62 4.33 -6.01
C TRP A 93 13.90 3.85 -4.59
N THR A 94 14.67 2.77 -4.45
CA THR A 94 15.09 2.19 -3.17
C THR A 94 13.90 1.90 -2.24
N VAL A 95 12.74 1.55 -2.80
CA VAL A 95 11.55 1.16 -2.03
C VAL A 95 11.82 -0.15 -1.29
N GLN A 96 11.65 -0.14 0.03
CA GLN A 96 11.85 -1.30 0.91
C GLN A 96 10.54 -1.71 1.62
N SER A 97 9.48 -0.89 1.52
CA SER A 97 8.17 -1.18 2.11
C SER A 97 6.98 -0.71 1.27
N VAL A 98 5.96 -1.57 1.11
CA VAL A 98 4.77 -1.28 0.29
C VAL A 98 3.48 -1.56 1.05
N LEU A 99 2.54 -0.62 1.04
CA LEU A 99 1.16 -0.87 1.42
C LEU A 99 0.33 -1.12 0.15
N ASP A 100 -0.23 -2.32 0.02
CA ASP A 100 -1.06 -2.74 -1.11
C ASP A 100 -2.54 -2.52 -0.77
N VAL A 101 -3.19 -1.55 -1.42
CA VAL A 101 -4.55 -1.09 -1.10
C VAL A 101 -5.51 -1.50 -2.22
N GLY A 102 -6.52 -2.28 -1.88
CA GLY A 102 -7.34 -3.01 -2.86
C GLY A 102 -6.55 -4.17 -3.44
N CYS A 103 -5.84 -4.90 -2.59
CA CYS A 103 -4.90 -5.95 -2.99
C CYS A 103 -5.58 -7.18 -3.64
N GLY A 104 -6.91 -7.28 -3.60
CA GLY A 104 -7.66 -8.42 -4.12
C GLY A 104 -7.20 -9.73 -3.49
N LYS A 105 -6.88 -10.74 -4.31
CA LYS A 105 -6.30 -12.00 -3.83
C LYS A 105 -4.86 -11.87 -3.34
N GLY A 106 -4.18 -10.73 -3.53
CA GLY A 106 -2.82 -10.47 -3.05
C GLY A 106 -1.71 -10.91 -4.02
N THR A 107 -1.92 -10.79 -5.33
CA THR A 107 -0.92 -11.14 -6.35
C THR A 107 0.33 -10.25 -6.27
N SER A 108 0.16 -8.94 -6.18
CA SER A 108 1.27 -7.99 -5.95
C SER A 108 1.86 -8.12 -4.56
N THR A 109 1.00 -8.24 -3.53
CA THR A 109 1.44 -8.42 -2.15
C THR A 109 2.36 -9.64 -1.99
N SER A 110 2.01 -10.78 -2.61
CA SER A 110 2.85 -11.99 -2.54
C SER A 110 4.19 -11.81 -3.26
N TRP A 111 4.25 -11.03 -4.35
CA TRP A 111 5.52 -10.66 -4.97
C TRP A 111 6.38 -9.82 -4.01
N PHE A 112 5.82 -8.77 -3.41
CA PHE A 112 6.56 -7.92 -2.46
C PHE A 112 7.10 -8.76 -1.28
N TYR A 113 6.26 -9.66 -0.75
CA TYR A 113 6.65 -10.58 0.31
C TYR A 113 7.84 -11.47 -0.08
N THR A 114 7.82 -12.13 -1.24
CA THR A 114 8.94 -13.01 -1.65
C THR A 114 10.22 -12.23 -1.94
N HIS A 115 10.10 -10.95 -2.33
CA HIS A 115 11.23 -10.08 -2.66
C HIS A 115 11.82 -9.35 -1.45
N GLY A 116 11.38 -9.68 -0.23
CA GLY A 116 11.90 -9.10 1.01
C GLY A 116 11.42 -7.68 1.29
N VAL A 117 10.46 -7.18 0.52
CA VAL A 117 9.83 -5.87 0.74
C VAL A 117 8.83 -6.01 1.89
N ARG A 118 8.96 -5.17 2.93
CA ARG A 118 8.00 -5.14 4.04
C ARG A 118 6.63 -4.73 3.49
N THR A 119 5.64 -5.63 3.52
CA THR A 119 4.36 -5.40 2.86
C THR A 119 3.16 -5.62 3.78
N GLN A 120 2.04 -4.99 3.45
CA GLN A 120 0.73 -5.24 4.06
C GLN A 120 -0.36 -5.06 3.01
N CYS A 121 -1.39 -5.90 3.08
CA CYS A 121 -2.51 -5.94 2.14
C CYS A 121 -3.81 -5.56 2.86
N VAL A 122 -4.49 -4.54 2.35
CA VAL A 122 -5.84 -4.16 2.80
C VAL A 122 -6.83 -4.36 1.67
N GLU A 123 -7.87 -5.16 1.93
CA GLU A 123 -8.90 -5.55 0.96
C GLU A 123 -10.28 -5.50 1.63
N GLY A 124 -11.28 -5.03 0.89
CA GLY A 124 -12.65 -4.96 1.39
C GLY A 124 -13.45 -6.22 1.15
N SER A 125 -13.16 -6.97 0.09
CA SER A 125 -13.82 -8.24 -0.25
C SER A 125 -13.47 -9.35 0.74
N HIS A 126 -14.47 -9.88 1.45
CA HIS A 126 -14.29 -11.04 2.32
C HIS A 126 -13.90 -12.28 1.52
N ASP A 127 -14.54 -12.47 0.36
CA ASP A 127 -14.24 -13.60 -0.52
C ASP A 127 -12.79 -13.56 -1.05
N ALA A 128 -12.25 -12.37 -1.34
CA ALA A 128 -10.85 -12.22 -1.73
C ALA A 128 -9.88 -12.55 -0.58
N ILE A 129 -10.23 -12.15 0.65
CA ILE A 129 -9.44 -12.45 1.86
C ILE A 129 -9.39 -13.97 2.10
N GLU A 130 -10.53 -14.65 2.02
CA GLU A 130 -10.62 -16.11 2.18
C GLU A 130 -9.84 -16.85 1.07
N GLN A 131 -9.86 -16.33 -0.16
CA GLN A 131 -9.14 -16.89 -1.31
C GLN A 131 -7.71 -16.34 -1.49
N SER A 132 -7.21 -15.57 -0.53
CA SER A 132 -5.96 -14.83 -0.70
C SER A 132 -4.75 -15.76 -0.87
N MET A 133 -3.86 -15.40 -1.79
CA MET A 133 -2.58 -16.07 -2.03
C MET A 133 -1.41 -15.50 -1.22
N VAL A 134 -1.67 -14.52 -0.34
CA VAL A 134 -0.63 -13.96 0.54
C VAL A 134 -0.15 -15.06 1.50
N PRO A 135 1.15 -15.40 1.50
CA PRO A 135 1.66 -16.54 2.29
C PRO A 135 1.46 -16.38 3.80
N ASP A 136 1.68 -15.18 4.32
CA ASP A 136 1.47 -14.85 5.73
C ASP A 136 0.15 -14.09 5.91
N LYS A 137 -0.84 -14.76 6.50
CA LYS A 137 -2.18 -14.20 6.72
C LYS A 137 -2.17 -13.03 7.73
N SER A 138 -1.13 -12.85 8.54
CA SER A 138 -1.01 -11.69 9.42
C SER A 138 -0.81 -10.37 8.67
N LEU A 139 -0.44 -10.45 7.39
CA LEU A 139 -0.31 -9.30 6.49
C LEU A 139 -1.64 -8.86 5.88
N LEU A 140 -2.71 -9.65 6.05
CA LEU A 140 -4.03 -9.35 5.51
C LEU A 140 -4.85 -8.53 6.49
N VAL A 141 -5.48 -7.49 5.96
CA VAL A 141 -6.46 -6.68 6.67
C VAL A 141 -7.74 -6.63 5.86
N GLU A 142 -8.80 -7.25 6.38
CA GLU A 142 -10.14 -7.04 5.84
C GLU A 142 -10.68 -5.69 6.32
N HIS A 143 -10.88 -4.76 5.40
CA HIS A 143 -11.46 -3.45 5.69
C HIS A 143 -12.29 -2.92 4.52
N ASP A 144 -13.57 -2.69 4.79
CA ASP A 144 -14.49 -2.05 3.87
C ASP A 144 -14.47 -0.52 4.06
N PHE A 145 -13.84 0.18 3.12
CA PHE A 145 -13.71 1.64 3.15
C PHE A 145 -15.04 2.40 3.05
N SER A 146 -16.18 1.75 2.78
CA SER A 146 -17.50 2.39 2.93
C SER A 146 -17.92 2.54 4.40
N ARG A 147 -17.31 1.78 5.32
CA ARG A 147 -17.67 1.73 6.73
C ARG A 147 -16.91 2.73 7.60
N GLY A 148 -15.77 3.22 7.13
CA GLY A 148 -14.96 4.20 7.84
C GLY A 148 -13.53 4.27 7.32
N PRO A 149 -12.71 5.20 7.82
CA PRO A 149 -11.31 5.31 7.44
C PRO A 149 -10.46 4.19 8.05
N TRP A 150 -9.39 3.82 7.36
CA TRP A 150 -8.37 2.91 7.89
C TRP A 150 -6.96 3.34 7.53
N TRP A 151 -6.00 3.00 8.40
CA TRP A 151 -4.58 3.18 8.18
C TRP A 151 -3.76 2.22 9.06
N PRO A 152 -2.59 1.78 8.59
CA PRO A 152 -1.67 0.95 9.38
C PRO A 152 -0.94 1.75 10.47
N GLY A 153 -0.36 1.02 11.44
CA GLY A 153 0.44 1.63 12.51
C GLY A 153 1.69 2.36 12.02
N GLN A 154 2.43 1.70 11.13
CA GLN A 154 3.69 2.20 10.56
C GLN A 154 3.46 2.93 9.24
N THR A 155 4.42 3.76 8.84
CA THR A 155 4.49 4.33 7.49
C THR A 155 5.19 3.37 6.53
N PHE A 156 5.07 3.65 5.23
CA PHE A 156 5.58 2.84 4.13
C PHE A 156 6.28 3.74 3.10
N ASP A 157 7.22 3.15 2.37
CA ASP A 157 7.91 3.85 1.29
C ASP A 157 6.95 4.12 0.13
N ALA A 158 6.10 3.15 -0.20
CA ALA A 158 5.11 3.29 -1.25
C ALA A 158 3.74 2.71 -0.89
N VAL A 159 2.68 3.28 -1.50
CA VAL A 159 1.41 2.59 -1.72
C VAL A 159 1.37 2.08 -3.15
N TRP A 160 0.91 0.85 -3.32
CA TRP A 160 0.48 0.28 -4.59
C TRP A 160 -1.04 0.11 -4.57
N SER A 161 -1.75 0.70 -5.53
CA SER A 161 -3.20 0.55 -5.64
C SER A 161 -3.61 0.57 -7.11
N VAL A 162 -3.87 -0.61 -7.67
CA VAL A 162 -4.18 -0.81 -9.09
C VAL A 162 -5.61 -1.32 -9.22
N GLU A 163 -6.39 -0.65 -10.08
CA GLU A 163 -7.83 -0.89 -10.35
C GLU A 163 -8.66 -0.97 -9.07
N PHE A 164 -8.50 0.04 -8.20
CA PHE A 164 -9.23 0.17 -6.94
C PHE A 164 -10.05 1.47 -6.86
N LEU A 165 -9.49 2.59 -7.35
CA LEU A 165 -10.04 3.92 -7.11
C LEU A 165 -11.47 4.09 -7.64
N GLU A 166 -11.74 3.52 -8.80
CA GLU A 166 -13.01 3.56 -9.52
C GLU A 166 -14.13 2.76 -8.83
N HIS A 167 -13.79 1.85 -7.93
CA HIS A 167 -14.72 1.02 -7.19
C HIS A 167 -15.23 1.67 -5.91
N VAL A 168 -14.59 2.75 -5.46
CA VAL A 168 -14.99 3.48 -4.24
C VAL A 168 -15.64 4.80 -4.60
N ASN A 169 -16.90 4.96 -4.20
CA ASN A 169 -17.66 6.19 -4.43
C ASN A 169 -17.02 7.41 -3.74
N LEU A 170 -17.13 8.59 -4.36
CA LEU A 170 -16.58 9.86 -3.91
C LEU A 170 -16.76 10.15 -2.40
N GLN A 171 -17.93 9.80 -1.84
CA GLN A 171 -18.23 10.08 -0.42
C GLN A 171 -17.34 9.29 0.56
N PHE A 172 -16.70 8.22 0.10
CA PHE A 172 -15.81 7.37 0.89
C PHE A 172 -14.33 7.59 0.55
N HIS A 173 -13.99 8.51 -0.35
CA HIS A 173 -12.59 8.74 -0.74
C HIS A 173 -11.69 9.08 0.44
N TYR A 174 -12.21 9.87 1.37
CA TYR A 174 -11.49 10.21 2.59
C TYR A 174 -11.01 8.96 3.36
N ASN A 175 -11.77 7.86 3.28
CA ASN A 175 -11.54 6.67 4.08
C ASN A 175 -10.33 5.85 3.61
N TYR A 176 -10.11 5.72 2.31
CA TYR A 176 -8.89 5.05 1.81
C TYR A 176 -7.71 6.02 1.66
N VAL A 177 -7.97 7.32 1.50
CA VAL A 177 -6.90 8.33 1.48
C VAL A 177 -6.17 8.38 2.82
N SER A 178 -6.81 8.03 3.95
CA SER A 178 -6.09 7.89 5.22
C SER A 178 -5.04 6.77 5.18
N ALA A 179 -5.25 5.70 4.42
CA ALA A 179 -4.23 4.68 4.19
C ALA A 179 -3.09 5.23 3.32
N PHE A 180 -3.43 5.97 2.26
CA PHE A 180 -2.43 6.60 1.38
C PHE A 180 -1.54 7.61 2.11
N ARG A 181 -2.08 8.29 3.13
CA ARG A 181 -1.32 9.20 4.00
C ARG A 181 -0.22 8.53 4.80
N LYS A 182 -0.19 7.21 4.89
CA LYS A 182 0.90 6.46 5.54
C LYS A 182 2.05 6.11 4.60
N ALA A 183 2.00 6.48 3.32
CA ALA A 183 3.10 6.22 2.39
C ALA A 183 3.79 7.49 1.89
N ALA A 184 5.09 7.40 1.58
CA ALA A 184 5.88 8.47 0.98
C ALA A 184 5.60 8.64 -0.52
N ILE A 185 5.53 7.53 -1.26
CA ILE A 185 5.20 7.47 -2.69
C ILE A 185 3.81 6.84 -2.85
N ILE A 186 2.97 7.39 -3.71
CA ILE A 186 1.62 6.89 -3.95
C ILE A 186 1.49 6.52 -5.42
N MET A 187 1.45 5.22 -5.71
CA MET A 187 1.32 4.67 -7.07
C MET A 187 -0.10 4.14 -7.25
N VAL A 188 -0.90 4.85 -8.06
CA VAL A 188 -2.32 4.53 -8.23
C VAL A 188 -2.74 4.45 -9.69
N SER A 189 -3.41 3.37 -10.11
CA SER A 189 -4.15 3.32 -11.39
C SER A 189 -5.61 3.71 -11.17
N SER A 190 -6.35 3.85 -12.26
CA SER A 190 -7.79 4.10 -12.25
C SER A 190 -8.37 3.81 -13.62
N SER A 191 -9.59 3.30 -13.71
CA SER A 191 -10.29 3.20 -14.97
C SER A 191 -10.70 4.56 -15.56
N ARG A 192 -10.65 4.66 -16.89
CA ARG A 192 -11.14 5.81 -17.68
C ARG A 192 -12.47 5.51 -18.38
N TRP A 193 -13.05 4.34 -18.14
CA TRP A 193 -14.31 3.88 -18.73
C TRP A 193 -15.16 3.11 -17.71
N GLY A 194 -16.44 2.92 -18.04
CA GLY A 194 -17.35 2.13 -17.22
C GLY A 194 -16.97 0.65 -17.22
N GLY A 195 -17.30 -0.03 -16.13
CA GLY A 195 -16.98 -1.44 -15.92
C GLY A 195 -17.83 -2.02 -14.81
N TRP A 196 -17.55 -3.27 -14.44
CA TRP A 196 -18.24 -3.93 -13.36
C TRP A 196 -18.01 -3.17 -12.06
N HIS A 197 -19.09 -2.62 -11.48
CA HIS A 197 -19.05 -1.80 -10.26
C HIS A 197 -18.05 -0.65 -10.28
N HIS A 198 -17.76 -0.07 -11.45
CA HIS A 198 -17.08 1.22 -11.51
C HIS A 198 -18.11 2.30 -11.17
N VAL A 199 -18.00 2.86 -9.96
CA VAL A 199 -18.93 3.88 -9.43
C VAL A 199 -18.33 5.27 -9.45
N GLU A 200 -17.01 5.39 -9.67
CA GLU A 200 -16.29 6.66 -9.70
C GLU A 200 -15.29 6.69 -10.87
N VAL A 201 -15.76 6.95 -12.08
CA VAL A 201 -14.91 6.93 -13.30
C VAL A 201 -14.58 8.33 -13.75
N HIS A 202 -13.28 8.65 -13.83
CA HIS A 202 -12.81 9.97 -14.26
C HIS A 202 -11.54 9.88 -15.11
N GLN A 203 -11.27 10.96 -15.85
CA GLN A 203 -10.01 11.15 -16.57
C GLN A 203 -8.88 11.58 -15.61
N ASP A 204 -7.63 11.32 -15.98
CA ASP A 204 -6.45 11.60 -15.15
C ASP A 204 -6.42 13.01 -14.53
N PRO A 205 -6.74 14.12 -15.24
CA PRO A 205 -6.69 15.46 -14.65
C PRO A 205 -7.57 15.61 -13.41
N TRP A 206 -8.72 14.93 -13.37
CA TRP A 206 -9.61 14.97 -12.21
C TRP A 206 -9.00 14.23 -11.03
N TRP A 207 -8.44 13.04 -11.25
CA TRP A 207 -7.75 12.26 -10.19
C TRP A 207 -6.54 13.01 -9.65
N ILE A 208 -5.77 13.65 -10.52
CA ILE A 208 -4.63 14.49 -10.14
C ILE A 208 -5.11 15.64 -9.24
N GLN A 209 -6.09 16.43 -9.68
CA GLN A 209 -6.64 17.53 -8.88
C GLN A 209 -7.22 17.05 -7.55
N LYS A 210 -7.91 15.91 -7.55
CA LYS A 210 -8.49 15.31 -6.35
C LYS A 210 -7.41 14.96 -5.34
N TYR A 211 -6.29 14.37 -5.76
CA TYR A 211 -5.25 13.91 -4.83
C TYR A 211 -4.30 15.04 -4.42
N GLU A 212 -4.10 16.03 -5.29
CA GLU A 212 -3.45 17.28 -4.90
C GLU A 212 -4.25 18.06 -3.85
N SER A 213 -5.59 18.01 -3.90
CA SER A 213 -6.43 18.62 -2.85
C SER A 213 -6.26 17.97 -1.47
N TYR A 214 -5.75 16.73 -1.41
CA TYR A 214 -5.36 16.06 -0.16
C TYR A 214 -3.92 16.35 0.27
N GLY A 215 -3.19 17.22 -0.44
CA GLY A 215 -1.83 17.63 -0.11
C GLY A 215 -0.74 16.75 -0.70
N PHE A 216 -1.09 15.76 -1.53
CA PHE A 216 -0.10 14.99 -2.29
C PHE A 216 0.43 15.82 -3.47
N ARG A 217 1.66 15.54 -3.91
CA ARG A 217 2.29 16.23 -5.03
C ARG A 217 2.38 15.31 -6.22
N TYR A 218 1.64 15.59 -7.28
CA TYR A 218 1.73 14.82 -8.51
C TYR A 218 3.12 14.96 -9.13
N SER A 219 3.74 13.84 -9.51
CA SER A 219 5.00 13.83 -10.25
C SER A 219 4.77 13.30 -11.65
N LYS A 220 4.79 14.20 -12.64
CA LYS A 220 4.72 13.83 -14.06
C LYS A 220 5.91 12.97 -14.47
N GLU A 221 7.10 13.31 -14.00
CA GLU A 221 8.35 12.60 -14.32
C GLU A 221 8.31 11.15 -13.85
N LEU A 222 8.04 10.90 -12.56
CA LEU A 222 7.93 9.54 -12.01
C LEU A 222 6.76 8.76 -12.63
N THR A 223 5.66 9.46 -12.98
CA THR A 223 4.52 8.84 -13.68
C THR A 223 4.92 8.36 -15.07
N ASP A 224 5.58 9.21 -15.86
CA ASP A 224 6.01 8.87 -17.22
C ASP A 224 7.08 7.77 -17.20
N GLU A 225 7.98 7.81 -16.23
CA GLU A 225 8.99 6.78 -15.98
C GLU A 225 8.34 5.40 -15.77
N ILE A 226 7.45 5.26 -14.78
CA ILE A 226 6.79 3.97 -14.49
C ILE A 226 5.91 3.49 -15.62
N ARG A 227 5.17 4.40 -16.29
CA ARG A 227 4.41 4.03 -17.49
C ARG A 227 5.33 3.55 -18.61
N GLY A 228 6.51 4.15 -18.75
CA GLY A 228 7.55 3.72 -19.70
C GLY A 228 8.09 2.32 -19.41
N VAL A 229 8.33 1.99 -18.13
CA VAL A 229 8.75 0.65 -17.68
C VAL A 229 7.66 -0.37 -18.01
N ALA A 230 6.41 -0.15 -17.61
CA ALA A 230 5.28 -1.04 -17.89
C ALA A 230 5.05 -1.23 -19.41
N LYS A 231 5.19 -0.15 -20.20
CA LYS A 231 5.08 -0.23 -21.66
C LYS A 231 6.18 -1.09 -22.28
N SER A 232 7.40 -0.98 -21.75
CA SER A 232 8.54 -1.80 -22.18
C SER A 232 8.34 -3.27 -21.83
N GLU A 233 7.81 -3.58 -20.65
CA GLU A 233 7.46 -4.95 -20.26
C GLU A 233 6.40 -5.56 -21.19
N LYS A 234 5.31 -4.81 -21.46
CA LYS A 234 4.28 -5.24 -22.39
C LYS A 234 4.84 -5.50 -23.80
N ALA A 235 5.75 -4.65 -24.27
CA ALA A 235 6.39 -4.78 -25.58
C ALA A 235 7.39 -5.94 -25.64
N GLY A 236 8.09 -6.20 -24.52
CA GLY A 236 9.02 -7.32 -24.39
C GLY A 236 8.35 -8.69 -24.48
N ASN A 237 7.04 -8.75 -24.18
CA ASN A 237 6.23 -9.96 -24.30
C ASN A 237 6.81 -11.15 -23.49
N THR A 238 7.44 -10.85 -22.36
CA THR A 238 7.92 -11.86 -21.41
C THR A 238 6.73 -12.67 -20.90
N ILE A 239 6.84 -13.99 -21.01
CA ILE A 239 5.78 -14.91 -20.64
C ILE A 239 5.74 -15.07 -19.13
N PHE A 240 4.56 -14.93 -18.55
CA PHE A 240 4.28 -15.29 -17.18
C PHE A 240 4.23 -16.82 -17.07
N PRO A 241 5.16 -17.48 -16.36
CA PRO A 241 5.31 -18.93 -16.40
C PRO A 241 4.10 -19.71 -15.83
N VAL A 242 3.23 -19.03 -15.10
CA VAL A 242 2.12 -19.66 -14.39
C VAL A 242 0.96 -20.01 -15.32
N ASN A 243 0.57 -19.11 -16.23
CA ASN A 243 -0.55 -19.31 -17.16
C ASN A 243 -0.14 -19.25 -18.65
N GLY A 244 1.13 -18.95 -18.95
CA GLY A 244 1.62 -18.87 -20.33
C GLY A 244 1.24 -17.58 -21.07
N GLU A 245 0.57 -16.64 -20.40
CA GLU A 245 0.23 -15.34 -20.97
C GLU A 245 1.39 -14.35 -20.78
N PRO A 246 1.61 -13.40 -21.71
CA PRO A 246 2.57 -12.34 -21.49
C PRO A 246 2.10 -11.37 -20.40
N PHE A 247 3.04 -10.77 -19.66
CA PHE A 247 2.71 -9.67 -18.75
C PHE A 247 2.00 -8.52 -19.49
N GLY A 248 0.79 -8.21 -19.07
CA GLY A 248 -0.09 -7.26 -19.75
C GLY A 248 0.19 -5.82 -19.37
N ALA A 249 0.32 -5.55 -18.07
CA ALA A 249 0.64 -4.24 -17.48
C ALA A 249 -0.20 -3.03 -17.99
N GLN A 250 -1.36 -3.28 -18.59
CA GLN A 250 -2.18 -2.26 -19.27
C GLN A 250 -2.71 -1.21 -18.33
N HIS A 251 -3.20 -1.60 -17.16
CA HIS A 251 -3.67 -0.66 -16.15
C HIS A 251 -2.54 0.29 -15.73
N ILE A 252 -1.29 -0.21 -15.69
CA ILE A 252 -0.12 0.58 -15.33
C ILE A 252 0.23 1.56 -16.46
N PHE A 253 0.56 1.08 -17.67
CA PHE A 253 1.06 1.98 -18.71
C PHE A 253 -0.01 2.95 -19.23
N MET A 254 -1.30 2.62 -19.08
CA MET A 254 -2.38 3.52 -19.49
C MET A 254 -2.69 4.56 -18.43
N SER A 255 -2.87 4.18 -17.16
CA SER A 255 -3.52 5.05 -16.17
C SER A 255 -2.76 5.23 -14.85
N MET A 256 -1.60 4.59 -14.63
CA MET A 256 -0.80 4.80 -13.40
C MET A 256 -0.49 6.28 -13.18
N LYS A 257 -0.59 6.75 -11.94
CA LYS A 257 -0.24 8.12 -11.51
C LYS A 257 0.61 7.99 -10.27
N VAL A 258 1.71 8.75 -10.23
CA VAL A 258 2.63 8.77 -9.10
C VAL A 258 2.54 10.12 -8.39
N PHE A 259 2.33 10.07 -7.08
CA PHE A 259 2.37 11.24 -6.21
C PHE A 259 3.40 11.06 -5.11
N ILE A 260 3.94 12.17 -4.61
CA ILE A 260 4.75 12.23 -3.42
C ILE A 260 3.90 12.80 -2.28
N ASN A 261 3.91 12.12 -1.14
CA ASN A 261 3.43 12.64 0.12
C ASN A 261 4.60 13.27 0.88
N PRO A 262 4.78 14.60 0.83
CA PRO A 262 5.95 15.26 1.41
C PRO A 262 6.03 15.08 2.93
N VAL A 263 4.91 14.81 3.61
CA VAL A 263 4.88 14.66 5.07
C VAL A 263 5.53 13.34 5.50
N VAL A 264 5.30 12.25 4.77
CA VAL A 264 5.91 10.94 5.05
C VAL A 264 7.30 10.85 4.43
N ALA A 265 7.48 11.34 3.21
CA ALA A 265 8.78 11.29 2.53
C ALA A 265 9.90 12.06 3.27
N ALA A 266 9.55 13.01 4.13
CA ALA A 266 10.51 13.77 4.94
C ALA A 266 10.90 13.09 6.26
N LEU A 267 10.33 11.92 6.60
CA LEU A 267 10.68 11.22 7.84
C LEU A 267 12.03 10.49 7.70
N PRO A 268 12.82 10.38 8.79
CA PRO A 268 14.13 9.71 8.75
C PRO A 268 14.09 8.26 8.25
N GLU A 269 13.05 7.50 8.58
CA GLU A 269 12.87 6.11 8.15
C GLU A 269 12.61 5.93 6.64
N HIS A 270 12.36 7.02 5.92
CA HIS A 270 12.17 7.05 4.47
C HIS A 270 13.31 7.78 3.75
N ALA A 271 14.35 8.20 4.47
CA ALA A 271 15.45 8.98 3.92
C ALA A 271 16.29 8.23 2.88
N HIS A 272 16.18 6.90 2.82
CA HIS A 272 16.83 6.06 1.83
C HIS A 272 16.21 6.14 0.43
N LEU A 273 14.98 6.65 0.30
CA LEU A 273 14.28 6.78 -0.98
C LEU A 273 15.09 7.61 -1.98
N PHE A 274 15.10 7.18 -3.24
CA PHE A 274 15.91 7.78 -4.30
C PHE A 274 17.41 7.78 -3.97
N GLY A 275 17.88 6.71 -3.31
CA GLY A 275 19.25 6.53 -2.80
C GLY A 275 20.31 6.26 -3.88
N GLU A 276 20.25 6.98 -4.99
CA GLU A 276 21.24 6.87 -6.07
C GLU A 276 22.64 7.25 -5.58
N LEU A 277 23.66 6.70 -6.25
CA LEU A 277 25.04 7.02 -5.94
C LEU A 277 25.32 8.51 -6.24
N GLY A 278 26.00 9.18 -5.32
CA GLY A 278 26.23 10.64 -5.42
C GLY A 278 27.61 11.04 -5.94
N CYS A 279 28.63 10.19 -5.85
CA CYS A 279 29.98 10.59 -6.20
C CYS A 279 30.17 10.63 -7.72
N PHE A 280 30.57 11.80 -8.20
CA PHE A 280 30.72 12.07 -9.61
C PHE A 280 31.87 11.26 -10.22
N THR A 281 31.62 10.68 -11.39
CA THR A 281 32.65 10.02 -12.18
C THR A 281 33.13 10.94 -13.29
N ASP A 282 32.22 11.26 -14.21
CA ASP A 282 32.49 12.02 -15.44
C ASP A 282 31.15 12.46 -16.04
N TYR A 283 31.17 13.47 -16.90
CA TYR A 283 29.96 13.93 -17.57
C TYR A 283 29.40 12.83 -18.48
N GLY A 284 28.09 12.57 -18.35
CA GLY A 284 27.39 11.55 -19.14
C GLY A 284 27.65 10.11 -18.69
N LYS A 285 28.38 9.88 -17.59
CA LYS A 285 28.52 8.56 -16.97
C LYS A 285 27.69 8.49 -15.68
N PRO A 286 27.24 7.29 -15.27
CA PRO A 286 26.63 7.10 -13.96
C PRO A 286 27.57 7.52 -12.84
N ASN A 287 26.99 8.05 -11.76
CA ASN A 287 27.72 8.30 -10.53
C ASN A 287 28.23 6.98 -9.94
N ARG A 288 29.40 7.05 -9.30
CA ARG A 288 30.04 5.93 -8.62
C ARG A 288 29.79 5.95 -7.12
N LYS A 289 30.14 4.84 -6.48
CA LYS A 289 30.13 4.74 -5.03
C LYS A 289 31.17 5.71 -4.45
N CYS A 290 30.76 6.49 -3.45
CA CYS A 290 31.70 7.29 -2.68
C CYS A 290 32.63 6.37 -1.88
N GLY A 291 33.91 6.71 -1.83
CA GLY A 291 34.96 5.88 -1.23
C GLY A 291 35.62 4.89 -2.19
N THR A 292 35.24 4.84 -3.47
CA THR A 292 35.89 3.98 -4.47
C THR A 292 36.69 4.82 -5.48
N PRO A 293 38.01 4.60 -5.63
CA PRO A 293 38.83 5.36 -6.58
C PRO A 293 38.35 5.20 -8.03
N THR A 294 38.37 6.28 -8.81
CA THR A 294 38.06 6.26 -10.25
C THR A 294 39.16 5.55 -11.04
N GLN A 295 40.41 5.75 -10.61
CA GLN A 295 41.62 5.10 -11.13
C GLN A 295 42.31 4.39 -9.97
N PRO A 296 42.09 3.07 -9.77
CA PRO A 296 42.61 2.33 -8.61
C PRO A 296 44.13 2.24 -8.54
N GLU A 297 44.80 2.40 -9.67
CA GLU A 297 46.25 2.40 -9.81
C GLU A 297 46.90 3.77 -9.54
N GLU A 298 46.13 4.86 -9.44
CA GLU A 298 46.65 6.20 -9.17
C GLU A 298 46.54 6.59 -7.69
N GLU A 299 47.67 6.89 -7.04
CA GLU A 299 47.73 7.25 -5.61
C GLU A 299 46.89 8.48 -5.26
N SER A 300 46.79 9.45 -6.17
CA SER A 300 45.93 10.64 -6.04
C SER A 300 44.45 10.26 -5.97
N SER A 301 43.99 9.39 -6.86
CA SER A 301 42.60 8.91 -6.92
C SER A 301 42.22 8.09 -5.68
N ILE A 302 43.15 7.28 -5.16
CA ILE A 302 42.95 6.57 -3.87
C ILE A 302 42.80 7.57 -2.71
N THR A 303 43.66 8.59 -2.68
CA THR A 303 43.65 9.60 -1.61
C THR A 303 42.37 10.45 -1.65
N GLU A 304 41.91 10.84 -2.85
CA GLU A 304 40.64 11.55 -3.03
C GLU A 304 39.44 10.72 -2.58
N ALA A 305 39.37 9.46 -3.01
CA ALA A 305 38.30 8.56 -2.59
C ALA A 305 38.25 8.37 -1.06
N ALA A 306 39.41 8.34 -0.40
CA ALA A 306 39.49 8.21 1.06
C ALA A 306 38.92 9.43 1.83
N LEU A 307 38.73 10.57 1.17
CA LEU A 307 38.11 11.77 1.77
C LEU A 307 36.58 11.79 1.63
N GLU A 308 36.02 10.90 0.80
CA GLU A 308 34.59 10.85 0.55
C GLU A 308 33.85 10.11 1.66
N THR A 309 32.60 10.49 1.90
CA THR A 309 31.72 9.76 2.83
C THR A 309 30.96 8.67 2.05
N PRO A 310 31.21 7.37 2.31
CA PRO A 310 30.45 6.32 1.67
C PRO A 310 28.97 6.40 2.04
N LEU A 311 28.10 6.06 1.08
CA LEU A 311 26.68 5.90 1.37
C LEU A 311 26.49 4.74 2.35
N ASP A 312 25.65 4.94 3.37
CA ASP A 312 25.32 3.88 4.33
C ASP A 312 24.66 2.70 3.60
N PRO A 313 25.06 1.45 3.87
CA PRO A 313 24.48 0.29 3.20
C PRO A 313 22.96 0.14 3.33
N SER A 314 22.34 0.71 4.38
CA SER A 314 20.88 0.74 4.55
C SER A 314 20.15 1.57 3.47
N PHE A 315 20.87 2.44 2.76
CA PHE A 315 20.33 3.25 1.67
C PHE A 315 20.39 2.55 0.31
N PHE A 316 21.09 1.40 0.23
CA PHE A 316 21.12 0.63 -1.01
C PHE A 316 19.79 -0.08 -1.26
N PRO A 317 19.44 -0.32 -2.54
CA PRO A 317 18.26 -1.10 -2.88
C PRO A 317 18.39 -2.54 -2.36
N LEU A 318 17.23 -3.19 -2.15
CA LEU A 318 17.20 -4.62 -1.87
C LEU A 318 17.78 -5.39 -3.06
N VAL A 319 18.53 -6.44 -2.77
CA VAL A 319 19.08 -7.33 -3.80
C VAL A 319 17.99 -8.31 -4.22
N LEU A 320 17.54 -8.19 -5.47
CA LEU A 320 16.54 -9.07 -6.07
C LEU A 320 17.19 -10.27 -6.76
N THR A 321 16.53 -11.42 -6.73
CA THR A 321 17.07 -12.69 -7.25
C THR A 321 16.00 -13.48 -8.01
N ASP A 322 16.41 -14.24 -9.03
CA ASP A 322 15.51 -15.10 -9.81
C ASP A 322 14.80 -16.17 -8.94
N ALA A 323 15.41 -16.56 -7.82
CA ALA A 323 14.80 -17.48 -6.86
C ALA A 323 13.54 -16.88 -6.19
N GLN A 324 13.51 -15.55 -5.98
CA GLN A 324 12.34 -14.85 -5.43
C GLN A 324 11.20 -14.76 -6.45
N ASP A 325 11.52 -14.58 -7.74
CA ASP A 325 10.55 -14.67 -8.82
C ASP A 325 9.96 -16.08 -8.90
N GLN A 326 10.78 -17.12 -8.83
CA GLN A 326 10.30 -18.51 -8.85
C GLN A 326 9.40 -18.83 -7.65
N ALA A 327 9.77 -18.38 -6.44
CA ALA A 327 8.94 -18.54 -5.26
C ALA A 327 7.57 -17.86 -5.42
N TRP A 328 7.53 -16.67 -6.03
CA TRP A 328 6.28 -16.00 -6.35
C TRP A 328 5.44 -16.77 -7.38
N TYR A 329 6.06 -17.27 -8.46
CA TYR A 329 5.36 -18.09 -9.46
C TYR A 329 4.72 -19.33 -8.83
N ASP A 330 5.43 -20.01 -7.93
CA ASP A 330 4.93 -21.19 -7.24
C ASP A 330 3.72 -20.86 -6.36
N ILE A 331 3.75 -19.71 -5.66
CA ILE A 331 2.61 -19.21 -4.87
C ILE A 331 1.40 -18.94 -5.78
N VAL A 332 1.57 -18.17 -6.86
CA VAL A 332 0.44 -17.82 -7.74
C VAL A 332 -0.13 -19.09 -8.38
N LYS A 333 0.73 -19.99 -8.88
CA LYS A 333 0.32 -21.26 -9.50
C LYS A 333 -0.50 -22.14 -8.56
N ALA A 334 -0.13 -22.20 -7.28
CA ALA A 334 -0.87 -22.97 -6.28
C ALA A 334 -2.28 -22.39 -6.00
N ASN A 335 -2.53 -21.12 -6.31
CA ASN A 335 -3.75 -20.40 -5.91
C ASN A 335 -4.70 -20.02 -7.06
N ILE A 336 -4.29 -20.20 -8.32
CA ILE A 336 -5.15 -19.92 -9.47
C ILE A 336 -5.87 -21.17 -10.04
N GLY A 337 -5.57 -22.38 -9.54
CA GLY A 337 -6.19 -23.63 -10.02
C GLY A 337 -5.76 -24.01 -11.44
N ASN A 338 -5.84 -25.30 -11.79
CA ASN A 338 -5.64 -25.75 -13.17
C ASN A 338 -6.88 -25.37 -14.00
N ASP A 339 -6.96 -24.14 -14.52
CA ASP A 339 -7.92 -23.77 -15.58
C ASP A 339 -7.57 -24.42 -16.94
N THR A 340 -6.89 -25.57 -16.93
CA THR A 340 -6.49 -26.36 -18.12
C THR A 340 -7.44 -27.51 -18.45
N GLU A 341 -8.65 -27.56 -17.90
CA GLU A 341 -9.67 -28.55 -18.30
C GLU A 341 -10.90 -27.87 -18.95
N THR A 342 -10.75 -27.44 -20.20
CA THR A 342 -11.61 -27.86 -21.31
C THR A 342 -11.12 -27.23 -22.63
N PRO A 343 -10.60 -28.03 -23.59
CA PRO A 343 -10.55 -27.59 -24.97
C PRO A 343 -12.00 -27.34 -25.43
N LYS A 344 -12.29 -26.15 -25.93
CA LYS A 344 -13.52 -25.93 -26.70
C LYS A 344 -13.40 -26.75 -27.99
N GLU A 345 -14.21 -27.80 -28.09
CA GLU A 345 -14.55 -28.45 -29.38
C GLU A 345 -15.28 -27.48 -30.31
#